data_AF-A0A0G1TN80-F1
#
_entry.id   AF-A0A0G1TN80-F1
#
_cell.length_a   1.000
_cell.length_b   1.000
_cell.length_c   1.000
_cell.angle_alpha   90.00
_cell.angle_beta   90.00
_cell.angle_gamma   90.00
#
_symmetry.space_group_name_H-M   'P 1'
#
loop_
_entity.id
_entity.type
_entity.pdbx_description
1 polymer ?
#
loop_
_entity_poly.entity_id
_entity_poly.type
_entity_poly.pdbx_seq_one_letter_code
_entity_poly.pdbx_strand_id
1 'polypeptide(L)'
;SLLAIFGMALVLNPGFSERENFWEKVFIQAKGYVGWAFVQQLVLHGYFTNRLQKVFVKIWPTALAVGGMFAIAHLPNPVLSLFCLIFGTAGAYFFLKARNLYLLTLAHAILGTAIKYLLAKDLFNHGMRIGPGFWQ
;
A
#
# COMPACT_ATOMS: atom_id res chain seq x y z
N SER A 1 -9.36 -6.15 -3.41
CA SER A 1 -8.53 -7.22 -4.02
C SER A 1 -7.91 -6.69 -5.31
N LEU A 2 -6.93 -7.39 -5.91
CA LEU A 2 -6.32 -6.97 -7.19
C LEU A 2 -7.36 -6.83 -8.32
N LEU A 3 -8.33 -7.75 -8.38
CA LEU A 3 -9.45 -7.70 -9.32
C LEU A 3 -10.29 -6.43 -9.17
N ALA A 4 -10.53 -5.99 -7.93
CA ALA A 4 -11.27 -4.75 -7.68
C ALA A 4 -10.49 -3.52 -8.15
N ILE A 5 -9.16 -3.49 -7.93
CA ILE A 5 -8.30 -2.41 -8.43
C ILE A 5 -8.33 -2.37 -9.96
N PHE A 6 -8.22 -3.53 -10.62
CA PHE A 6 -8.27 -3.64 -12.06
C PHE A 6 -9.63 -3.26 -12.65
N GLY A 7 -10.72 -3.75 -12.06
CA GLY A 7 -12.09 -3.37 -12.46
C GLY A 7 -12.34 -1.88 -12.29
N MET A 8 -11.90 -1.29 -11.18
CA MET A 8 -11.99 0.17 -10.97
C MET A 8 -11.19 0.93 -12.02
N ALA A 9 -9.99 0.47 -12.37
CA ALA A 9 -9.17 1.11 -13.39
C ALA A 9 -9.82 1.07 -14.77
N LEU A 10 -10.47 -0.04 -15.15
CA LEU A 10 -11.22 -0.13 -16.40
C LEU A 10 -12.42 0.83 -16.43
N VAL A 11 -13.11 1.01 -15.30
CA VAL A 11 -14.24 1.95 -15.20
C VAL A 11 -13.77 3.39 -15.33
N LEU A 12 -12.65 3.73 -14.66
CA LEU A 12 -12.12 5.10 -14.67
C LEU A 12 -11.44 5.45 -16.00
N ASN A 13 -10.71 4.52 -16.59
CA ASN A 13 -9.90 4.74 -17.78
C ASN A 13 -9.63 3.43 -18.55
N PRO A 14 -10.53 3.00 -19.45
CA PRO A 14 -10.38 1.74 -20.20
C PRO A 14 -9.06 1.62 -20.98
N GLY A 15 -8.49 2.75 -21.43
CA GLY A 15 -7.23 2.83 -22.17
C GLY A 15 -5.99 3.01 -21.28
N PHE A 16 -6.05 2.67 -19.98
CA PHE A 16 -4.91 2.91 -19.08
C PHE A 16 -3.61 2.22 -19.51
N SER A 17 -3.71 1.09 -20.21
CA SER A 17 -2.56 0.29 -20.68
C SER A 17 -1.92 0.83 -21.96
N GLU A 18 -2.62 1.72 -22.68
CA GLU A 18 -2.14 2.35 -23.92
C GLU A 18 -1.18 3.52 -23.65
N ARG A 19 -0.98 3.87 -22.37
CA ARG A 19 -0.02 4.91 -21.96
C ARG A 19 1.39 4.53 -22.43
N GLU A 20 2.16 5.52 -22.86
CA GLU A 20 3.52 5.33 -23.34
C GLU A 20 4.40 4.55 -22.35
N ASN A 21 5.01 3.47 -22.86
CA ASN A 21 5.88 2.55 -22.13
C ASN A 21 5.24 2.00 -20.83
N PHE A 22 3.92 1.82 -20.83
CA PHE A 22 3.16 1.37 -19.64
C PHE A 22 3.74 0.09 -19.04
N TRP A 23 3.87 -0.97 -19.85
CA TRP A 23 4.35 -2.27 -19.37
C TRP A 23 5.79 -2.20 -18.86
N GLU A 24 6.67 -1.51 -19.57
CA GLU A 24 8.06 -1.31 -19.15
C GLU A 24 8.13 -0.60 -17.78
N LYS A 25 7.38 0.50 -17.62
CA LYS A 25 7.31 1.25 -16.36
C LYS A 25 6.76 0.39 -15.22
N VAL A 26 5.73 -0.43 -15.48
CA VAL A 26 5.19 -1.38 -14.50
C VAL A 26 6.23 -2.42 -14.08
N PHE A 27 6.97 -3.01 -15.04
CA PHE A 27 8.00 -3.99 -14.73
C PHE A 27 9.18 -3.41 -13.94
N ILE A 28 9.66 -2.22 -14.33
CA ILE A 28 10.73 -1.51 -13.61
C ILE A 28 10.28 -1.19 -12.18
N GLN A 29 9.08 -0.65 -12.01
CA GLN A 29 8.51 -0.41 -10.69
C GLN A 29 8.43 -1.70 -9.89
N ALA A 30 7.82 -2.76 -10.43
CA ALA A 30 7.62 -4.01 -9.69
C ALA A 30 8.94 -4.57 -9.17
N LYS A 31 10.01 -4.57 -9.99
CA LYS A 31 11.33 -5.05 -9.58
C LYS A 31 11.95 -4.19 -8.46
N GLY A 32 11.97 -2.87 -8.62
CA GLY A 32 12.59 -1.98 -7.63
C GLY A 32 11.77 -1.82 -6.35
N TYR A 33 10.44 -1.88 -6.46
CA TYR A 33 9.52 -1.56 -5.36
C TYR A 33 9.44 -2.67 -4.32
N VAL A 34 9.79 -3.92 -4.64
CA VAL A 34 9.86 -5.01 -3.67
C VAL A 34 10.81 -4.68 -2.50
N GLY A 35 11.98 -4.10 -2.79
CA GLY A 35 12.94 -3.72 -1.74
C GLY A 35 12.39 -2.63 -0.82
N TRP A 36 11.73 -1.62 -1.40
CA TRP A 36 11.10 -0.56 -0.62
C TRP A 36 9.87 -1.05 0.17
N ALA A 37 9.06 -1.92 -0.43
CA ALA A 37 7.95 -2.58 0.24
C ALA A 37 8.45 -3.42 1.42
N PHE A 38 9.57 -4.12 1.28
CA PHE A 38 10.18 -4.90 2.37
C PHE A 38 10.54 -4.00 3.56
N VAL A 39 11.23 -2.88 3.32
CA VAL A 39 11.61 -1.92 4.38
C VAL A 39 10.36 -1.42 5.11
N GLN A 40 9.33 -0.99 4.37
CA GLN A 40 8.08 -0.54 4.97
C GLN A 40 7.40 -1.64 5.80
N GLN A 41 7.32 -2.87 5.28
CA GLN A 41 6.71 -3.99 5.97
C GLN A 41 7.50 -4.43 7.21
N LEU A 42 8.83 -4.41 7.12
CA LEU A 42 9.72 -4.72 8.24
C LEU A 42 9.52 -3.75 9.40
N VAL A 43 9.45 -2.44 9.11
CA VAL A 43 9.18 -1.42 10.13
C VAL A 43 7.76 -1.58 10.69
N LEU A 44 6.75 -1.65 9.82
CA LEU A 44 5.34 -1.66 10.23
C LEU A 44 4.95 -2.93 11.00
N HIS A 45 5.34 -4.10 10.49
CA HIS A 45 4.94 -5.39 11.05
C HIS A 45 6.02 -6.02 11.91
N GLY A 46 7.28 -6.00 11.46
CA GLY A 46 8.40 -6.53 12.23
C GLY A 46 8.60 -5.79 13.55
N TYR A 47 8.37 -4.47 13.60
CA TYR A 47 8.51 -3.68 14.82
C TYR A 47 7.16 -3.23 15.41
N PHE A 48 6.40 -2.37 14.73
CA PHE A 48 5.24 -1.71 15.36
C PHE A 48 4.10 -2.67 15.69
N THR A 49 3.75 -3.57 14.78
CA THR A 49 2.66 -4.54 15.02
C THR A 49 2.99 -5.44 16.21
N ASN A 50 4.23 -5.89 16.34
CA ASN A 50 4.68 -6.69 17.48
C ASN A 50 4.61 -5.93 18.81
N ARG A 51 4.94 -4.63 18.82
CA ARG A 51 4.84 -3.81 20.04
C ARG A 51 3.40 -3.50 20.41
N LEU A 52 2.59 -3.08 19.46
CA LEU A 52 1.19 -2.75 19.70
C LEU A 52 0.37 -3.97 20.10
N GLN A 53 0.70 -5.16 19.60
CA GLN A 53 0.06 -6.39 20.03
C GLN A 53 0.25 -6.68 21.53
N LYS A 54 1.38 -6.26 22.12
CA LYS A 54 1.61 -6.39 23.57
C LYS A 54 0.75 -5.42 24.38
N VAL A 55 0.41 -4.26 23.80
CA VAL A 55 -0.40 -3.22 24.44
C VAL A 55 -1.88 -3.58 24.37
N PHE A 56 -2.39 -3.87 23.17
CA PHE A 56 -3.82 -4.09 22.97
C PHE A 56 -4.27 -5.53 23.25
N VAL A 57 -3.36 -6.50 23.16
CA VAL A 57 -3.59 -7.95 23.35
C VAL A 57 -4.53 -8.59 22.31
N LYS A 58 -5.51 -7.85 21.80
CA LYS A 58 -6.47 -8.27 20.79
C LYS A 58 -5.97 -7.91 19.38
N ILE A 59 -6.26 -8.79 18.42
CA ILE A 59 -5.82 -8.64 17.03
C ILE A 59 -6.42 -7.40 16.37
N TRP A 60 -7.73 -7.20 16.48
CA TRP A 60 -8.42 -6.12 15.76
C TRP A 60 -8.00 -4.71 16.20
N PRO A 61 -7.97 -4.38 17.51
CA PRO A 61 -7.47 -3.08 17.95
C PRO A 61 -6.01 -2.84 17.54
N THR A 62 -5.16 -3.87 17.61
CA THR A 62 -3.78 -3.79 17.11
C THR A 62 -3.74 -3.50 15.61
N ALA A 63 -4.52 -4.22 14.83
CA ALA A 63 -4.56 -4.08 13.37
C ALA A 63 -5.02 -2.67 12.96
N LEU A 64 -6.09 -2.16 13.58
CA LEU A 64 -6.59 -0.82 13.33
C LEU A 64 -5.58 0.26 13.73
N ALA A 65 -4.91 0.11 14.87
CA ALA A 65 -3.87 1.04 15.30
C ALA A 65 -2.68 1.07 14.33
N VAL A 66 -2.21 -0.09 13.88
CA VAL A 66 -1.13 -0.20 12.89
C VAL A 66 -1.54 0.40 11.55
N GLY A 67 -2.75 0.10 11.07
CA GLY A 67 -3.30 0.69 9.85
C GLY A 67 -3.40 2.21 9.94
N GLY A 68 -3.82 2.74 11.09
CA GLY A 68 -3.84 4.17 11.37
C GLY A 68 -2.45 4.80 11.32
N MET A 69 -1.44 4.19 11.94
CA MET A 69 -0.06 4.66 11.86
C MET A 69 0.46 4.70 10.41
N PHE A 70 0.14 3.67 9.62
CA PHE A 70 0.55 3.62 8.23
C PHE A 70 -0.15 4.69 7.39
N ALA A 71 -1.45 4.92 7.60
CA ALA A 71 -2.19 5.99 6.96
C ALA A 71 -1.63 7.38 7.29
N ILE A 72 -1.34 7.65 8.57
CA ILE A 72 -0.76 8.93 9.01
C ILE A 72 0.59 9.18 8.34
N ALA A 73 1.44 8.15 8.20
CA ALA A 73 2.73 8.27 7.52
C ALA A 73 2.63 8.63 6.02
N HIS A 74 1.44 8.49 5.42
CA HIS A 74 1.18 8.81 4.01
C HIS A 74 0.45 10.14 3.81
N LEU A 75 0.26 10.92 4.88
CA LEU A 75 -0.20 12.29 4.76
C LEU A 75 0.84 13.14 3.99
N PRO A 76 0.40 14.21 3.31
CA PRO A 76 -0.97 14.75 3.28
C PRO A 76 -1.87 14.14 2.18
N ASN A 77 -1.50 13.03 1.53
CA ASN A 77 -2.27 12.46 0.42
C ASN A 77 -3.50 11.67 0.93
N PRO A 78 -4.73 12.21 0.86
CA PRO A 78 -5.87 11.61 1.55
C PRO A 78 -6.33 10.30 0.91
N VAL A 79 -6.25 10.22 -0.42
CA VAL A 79 -6.62 9.02 -1.19
C VAL A 79 -5.65 7.89 -0.89
N LEU A 80 -4.34 8.18 -0.94
CA LEU A 80 -3.31 7.20 -0.57
C LEU A 80 -3.44 6.77 0.90
N SER A 81 -3.67 7.72 1.81
CA SER A 81 -3.84 7.45 3.23
C SER A 81 -5.02 6.50 3.51
N LEU A 82 -6.12 6.62 2.76
CA LEU A 82 -7.25 5.70 2.87
C LEU A 82 -6.88 4.28 2.43
N PHE A 83 -6.18 4.13 1.30
CA PHE A 83 -5.66 2.82 0.88
C PHE A 83 -4.69 2.23 1.91
N CYS A 84 -3.81 3.06 2.47
CA CYS A 84 -2.90 2.66 3.54
C CYS A 84 -3.64 2.22 4.80
N LEU A 85 -4.73 2.88 5.18
CA LEU A 85 -5.55 2.46 6.32
C LEU A 85 -6.12 1.06 6.10
N ILE A 86 -6.72 0.81 4.93
CA ILE A 86 -7.35 -0.47 4.60
C ILE A 86 -6.32 -1.59 4.51
N PHE A 87 -5.28 -1.40 3.69
CA PHE A 87 -4.27 -2.43 3.46
C PHE A 87 -3.31 -2.63 4.64
N GLY A 88 -2.99 -1.56 5.38
CA GLY A 88 -2.20 -1.65 6.61
C GLY A 88 -2.94 -2.40 7.72
N THR A 89 -4.25 -2.16 7.88
CA THR A 89 -5.09 -2.91 8.83
C THR A 89 -5.17 -4.39 8.43
N ALA A 90 -5.47 -4.68 7.16
CA ALA A 90 -5.53 -6.05 6.67
C ALA A 90 -4.17 -6.76 6.81
N GLY A 91 -3.07 -6.09 6.45
CA GLY A 91 -1.71 -6.59 6.58
C GLY A 91 -1.36 -6.95 8.01
N ALA A 92 -1.68 -6.06 8.97
CA ALA A 92 -1.45 -6.31 10.39
C ALA A 92 -2.27 -7.50 10.90
N TYR A 93 -3.54 -7.59 10.50
CA TYR A 93 -4.39 -8.74 10.85
C TYR A 93 -3.79 -10.06 10.36
N PHE A 94 -3.39 -10.14 9.08
CA PHE A 94 -2.80 -11.35 8.52
C PHE A 94 -1.41 -11.64 9.08
N PHE A 95 -0.60 -10.61 9.37
CA PHE A 95 0.69 -10.77 10.03
C PHE A 95 0.53 -11.41 11.40
N LEU A 96 -0.43 -10.95 12.20
CA LEU A 96 -0.67 -11.50 13.54
C LEU A 96 -1.15 -12.96 13.50
N LYS A 97 -1.80 -13.39 12.42
CA LYS A 97 -2.26 -14.77 12.22
C LYS A 97 -1.19 -15.70 11.65
N ALA A 98 -0.45 -15.27 10.63
CA ALA A 98 0.43 -16.13 9.85
C ALA A 98 1.93 -15.84 10.04
N ARG A 99 2.30 -14.67 10.59
CA ARG A 99 3.69 -14.24 10.85
C ARG A 99 4.61 -14.28 9.63
N ASN A 100 4.05 -14.16 8.42
CA ASN A 100 4.81 -14.23 7.18
C ASN A 100 5.03 -12.82 6.59
N LEU A 101 6.20 -12.25 6.87
CA LEU A 101 6.58 -10.93 6.37
C LEU A 101 6.84 -10.90 4.86
N TYR A 102 7.37 -11.99 4.30
CA TYR A 102 7.72 -12.08 2.88
C TYR A 102 6.47 -12.07 2.00
N LEU A 103 5.43 -12.80 2.38
CA LEU A 103 4.17 -12.79 1.66
C LEU A 103 3.50 -11.40 1.69
N LEU A 104 3.55 -10.71 2.83
CA LEU A 104 3.02 -9.35 2.96
C LEU A 104 3.84 -8.34 2.15
N THR A 105 5.16 -8.53 2.07
CA THR A 105 6.05 -7.74 1.22
C THR A 105 5.67 -7.89 -0.25
N LEU A 106 5.50 -9.12 -0.72
CA LEU A 106 5.10 -9.37 -2.10
C LEU A 106 3.71 -8.80 -2.40
N ALA A 107 2.75 -9.02 -1.50
CA ALA A 107 1.41 -8.45 -1.63
C ALA A 107 1.44 -6.92 -1.69
N HIS A 108 2.22 -6.26 -0.84
CA HIS A 108 2.41 -4.81 -0.86
C HIS A 108 3.05 -4.38 -2.19
N ALA A 109 4.10 -5.05 -2.65
CA ALA A 109 4.77 -4.68 -3.89
C ALA A 109 3.82 -4.75 -5.09
N ILE A 110 3.02 -5.81 -5.18
CA ILE A 110 2.02 -6.01 -6.24
C ILE A 110 0.92 -4.94 -6.13
N LEU A 111 0.30 -4.78 -4.96
CA LEU A 111 -0.81 -3.86 -4.77
C LEU A 111 -0.40 -2.39 -4.94
N GLY A 112 0.76 -2.00 -4.40
CA GLY A 112 1.28 -0.64 -4.54
C GLY A 112 1.66 -0.32 -5.99
N THR A 113 2.21 -1.28 -6.74
CA THR A 113 2.44 -1.13 -8.18
C THR A 113 1.11 -0.99 -8.94
N ALA A 114 0.13 -1.84 -8.64
CA ALA A 114 -1.19 -1.78 -9.25
C ALA A 114 -1.87 -0.42 -8.98
N ILE A 115 -1.91 0.05 -7.73
CA ILE A 115 -2.49 1.35 -7.38
C ILE A 115 -1.77 2.48 -8.13
N LYS A 116 -0.42 2.46 -8.16
CA LYS A 116 0.37 3.49 -8.83
C LYS A 116 0.05 3.63 -10.33
N TYR A 117 -0.04 2.52 -11.06
CA TYR A 117 -0.19 2.57 -12.51
C TYR A 117 -1.64 2.53 -13.00
N LEU A 118 -2.52 1.90 -12.23
CA LEU A 118 -3.91 1.70 -12.63
C LEU A 118 -4.83 2.80 -12.09
N LEU A 119 -4.52 3.38 -10.92
CA LEU A 119 -5.41 4.32 -10.24
C LEU A 119 -4.80 5.70 -9.98
N ALA A 120 -3.47 5.80 -9.82
CA ALA A 120 -2.88 7.03 -9.28
C ALA A 120 -3.11 8.27 -10.14
N LYS A 121 -3.02 8.15 -11.46
CA LYS A 121 -3.24 9.29 -12.36
C LYS A 121 -4.68 9.81 -12.28
N ASP A 122 -5.64 8.91 -12.08
CA ASP A 122 -7.07 9.19 -12.22
C ASP A 122 -7.72 9.54 -10.87
N LEU A 123 -7.17 9.04 -9.75
CA LEU A 123 -7.69 9.29 -8.39
C LEU A 123 -6.80 10.17 -7.51
N PHE A 124 -5.54 10.41 -7.87
CA PHE A 124 -4.56 11.05 -7.00
C PHE A 124 -4.02 12.28 -7.72
N ASN A 125 -4.52 13.46 -7.38
CA ASN A 125 -4.12 14.73 -8.00
C ASN A 125 -2.59 14.98 -7.95
N HIS A 126 -1.88 14.37 -7.00
CA HIS A 126 -0.42 14.46 -6.84
C HIS A 126 0.26 13.08 -6.96
N GLY A 127 -0.37 12.12 -7.62
CA GLY A 127 0.11 10.74 -7.72
C GLY A 127 0.32 10.10 -6.35
N MET A 128 1.41 9.35 -6.20
CA MET A 128 1.76 8.64 -4.95
C MET A 128 2.66 9.47 -4.01
N ARG A 129 2.71 10.80 -4.16
CA ARG A 129 3.56 11.68 -3.35
C ARG A 129 3.05 11.76 -1.92
N ILE A 130 3.98 11.90 -0.97
CA ILE A 130 3.75 12.04 0.47
C ILE A 130 4.72 13.10 1.05
N GLY A 131 4.47 13.56 2.28
CA GLY A 131 5.34 14.53 2.96
C GLY A 131 5.44 15.88 2.21
N PRO A 132 6.55 16.64 2.38
CA PRO A 132 6.73 17.94 1.73
C PRO A 132 6.67 17.87 0.19
N GLY A 133 7.09 16.74 -0.38
CA GLY A 133 7.05 16.52 -1.83
C GLY A 133 5.64 16.42 -2.41
N PHE A 134 4.58 16.33 -1.59
CA PHE A 134 3.20 16.39 -2.07
C PHE A 134 2.83 17.77 -2.66
N TRP A 135 3.45 18.84 -2.16
CA TRP A 135 3.14 20.23 -2.55
C TRP A 135 4.00 20.76 -3.70
N GLN A 136 4.87 19.92 -4.25
CA GLN A 136 5.72 20.20 -5.41
C GLN A 136 5.09 19.57 -6.66
#